data_AF-A0A926BRJ2-F1
#
_entry.id   AF-A0A926BRJ2-F1
#
_cell.length_a   1.000
_cell.length_b   1.000
_cell.length_c   1.000
_cell.angle_alpha   90.00
_cell.angle_beta   90.00
_cell.angle_gamma   90.00
#
_symmetry.space_group_name_H-M   'P 1'
#
loop_
_entity.id
_entity.type
_entity.pdbx_description
1 polymer ?
#
loop_
_entity_poly.entity_id
_entity_poly.type
_entity_poly.pdbx_seq_one_letter_code
_entity_poly.pdbx_strand_id
1 'polypeptide(L)'
;MSETIYEILEGVRRTKAAYVCGRETIAAQVNGVGAVIAVPIRNLRSPKDVIETSGVRGLAWERILRATRADVVLPPIEITPGNRGIPIADVSVVENELDAIRRFFNDATE
;
A
#
# COMPACT_ATOMS: atom_id res chain seq x y z
N MET A 1 4.70 -15.05 22.13
CA MET A 1 4.15 -15.53 20.85
C MET A 1 5.07 -15.02 19.76
N SER A 2 5.56 -15.88 18.87
CA SER A 2 6.35 -15.42 17.72
C SER A 2 5.47 -14.56 16.82
N GLU A 3 5.90 -13.34 16.50
CA GLU A 3 5.21 -12.52 15.50
C GLU A 3 5.39 -13.15 14.13
N THR A 4 4.28 -13.61 13.52
CA THR A 4 4.30 -14.15 12.16
C THR A 4 4.52 -13.02 11.16
N ILE A 5 5.53 -13.17 10.32
CA ILE A 5 5.80 -12.28 9.18
C ILE A 5 5.08 -12.84 7.95
N TYR A 6 4.57 -11.93 7.12
CA TYR A 6 3.85 -12.26 5.90
C TYR A 6 4.41 -11.54 4.69
N GLU A 7 4.38 -12.21 3.56
CA GLU A 7 4.66 -11.67 2.23
C GLU A 7 3.36 -11.18 1.62
N ILE A 8 3.36 -9.96 1.07
CA ILE A 8 2.22 -9.40 0.34
C ILE A 8 2.21 -9.99 -1.07
N LEU A 9 1.11 -10.66 -1.43
CA LEU A 9 0.86 -11.17 -2.77
C LEU A 9 0.15 -10.11 -3.63
N GLU A 10 -0.86 -9.44 -3.05
CA GLU A 10 -1.60 -8.34 -3.68
C GLU A 10 -1.92 -7.26 -2.66
N GLY A 11 -2.04 -6.01 -3.11
CA GLY A 11 -2.48 -4.91 -2.24
C GLY A 11 -1.36 -4.05 -1.68
N VAL A 12 -0.12 -4.14 -2.20
CA VAL A 12 1.04 -3.33 -1.75
C VAL A 12 0.72 -1.83 -1.63
N ARG A 13 -0.03 -1.26 -2.59
CA ARG A 13 -0.48 0.15 -2.53
C ARG A 13 -1.43 0.42 -1.36
N ARG A 14 -2.36 -0.49 -1.06
CA ARG A 14 -3.28 -0.36 0.07
C ARG A 14 -2.52 -0.46 1.39
N THR A 15 -1.58 -1.39 1.48
CA THR A 15 -0.72 -1.53 2.67
C THR A 15 0.14 -0.29 2.89
N LYS A 16 0.78 0.24 1.83
CA LYS A 16 1.59 1.45 1.97
C LYS A 16 0.73 2.67 2.31
N ALA A 17 -0.46 2.80 1.73
CA ALA A 17 -1.39 3.87 2.10
C ALA A 17 -1.80 3.78 3.57
N ALA A 18 -2.11 2.58 4.08
CA ALA A 18 -2.42 2.37 5.49
C ALA A 18 -1.24 2.73 6.41
N TYR A 19 -0.02 2.35 6.02
CA TYR A 19 1.21 2.76 6.71
C TYR A 19 1.38 4.29 6.75
N VAL A 20 1.24 4.96 5.60
CA VAL A 20 1.35 6.43 5.49
C VAL A 20 0.26 7.14 6.32
N CYS A 21 -0.92 6.54 6.46
CA CYS A 21 -1.99 7.04 7.31
C CYS A 21 -1.81 6.69 8.81
N GLY A 22 -0.70 6.07 9.20
CA GLY A 22 -0.41 5.75 10.61
C GLY A 22 -1.26 4.60 11.18
N ARG A 23 -1.86 3.75 10.33
CA ARG A 23 -2.63 2.59 10.82
C ARG A 23 -1.67 1.53 11.38
N GLU A 24 -2.09 0.88 12.47
CA GLU A 24 -1.31 -0.20 13.07
C GLU A 24 -1.52 -1.54 12.36
N THR A 25 -2.75 -1.77 11.86
CA THR A 25 -3.15 -3.02 11.21
C THR A 25 -3.89 -2.78 9.90
N ILE A 26 -3.98 -3.84 9.09
CA ILE A 26 -4.75 -3.88 7.84
C ILE A 26 -5.48 -5.22 7.71
N ALA A 27 -6.67 -5.21 7.11
CA ALA A 27 -7.40 -6.43 6.79
C ALA A 27 -6.70 -7.20 5.66
N ALA A 28 -6.41 -8.48 5.90
CA ALA A 28 -5.68 -9.33 4.97
C ALA A 28 -6.32 -10.72 4.89
N GLN A 29 -6.41 -11.27 3.70
CA GLN A 29 -6.78 -12.65 3.43
C GLN A 29 -5.51 -13.50 3.31
N VAL A 30 -5.39 -14.52 4.14
CA VAL A 30 -4.28 -15.48 4.06
C VAL A 30 -4.56 -16.46 2.93
N ASN A 31 -3.66 -16.49 1.94
CA ASN A 31 -3.77 -17.36 0.77
C ASN A 31 -3.90 -18.83 1.21
N GLY A 32 -4.83 -19.55 0.59
CA GLY A 32 -5.14 -20.96 0.90
C GLY A 32 -5.97 -21.19 2.18
N VAL A 33 -6.18 -20.18 3.04
CA VAL A 33 -6.99 -20.30 4.28
C VAL A 33 -8.37 -19.66 4.11
N GLY A 34 -8.49 -18.62 3.28
CA GLY A 34 -9.77 -17.95 2.98
C GLY A 34 -10.33 -17.05 4.09
N ALA A 35 -9.73 -17.06 5.28
CA ALA A 35 -10.09 -16.17 6.38
C ALA A 35 -9.46 -14.78 6.21
N VAL A 36 -10.24 -13.73 6.50
CA VAL A 36 -9.76 -12.35 6.62
C VAL A 36 -9.39 -12.08 8.07
N ILE A 37 -8.16 -11.64 8.31
CA ILE A 37 -7.61 -11.31 9.62
C ILE A 37 -7.05 -9.89 9.63
N ALA A 38 -6.97 -9.27 10.81
CA ALA A 38 -6.23 -8.02 10.99
C ALA A 38 -4.75 -8.33 11.22
N VAL A 39 -3.88 -7.80 10.37
CA VAL A 39 -2.43 -8.05 10.42
C VAL A 39 -1.69 -6.77 10.78
N PRO A 40 -0.75 -6.79 11.73
CA PRO A 40 0.13 -5.66 12.00
C PRO A 40 0.90 -5.26 10.75
N ILE A 41 0.87 -3.98 10.39
CA ILE A 41 1.53 -3.47 9.19
C ILE A 41 3.04 -3.72 9.24
N ARG A 42 3.65 -3.65 10.44
CA ARG A 42 5.08 -3.94 10.66
C ARG A 42 5.51 -5.36 10.27
N ASN A 43 4.56 -6.30 10.21
CA ASN A 43 4.82 -7.70 9.87
C ASN A 43 4.71 -7.98 8.37
N LEU A 44 4.39 -6.98 7.56
CA LEU A 44 4.17 -7.15 6.13
C LEU A 44 5.44 -6.84 5.32
N ARG A 45 5.77 -7.76 4.41
CA ARG A 45 6.87 -7.64 3.46
C ARG A 45 6.34 -7.45 2.06
N SER A 46 6.81 -6.40 1.39
CA SER A 46 6.48 -6.12 0.00
C SER A 46 7.46 -6.82 -0.93
N PRO A 47 6.99 -7.47 -2.01
CA PRO A 47 7.87 -8.01 -3.05
C PRO A 47 8.47 -6.90 -3.93
N LYS A 48 8.03 -5.65 -3.74
CA LYS A 48 8.48 -4.46 -4.48
C LYS A 48 9.13 -3.47 -3.51
N ASP A 49 10.21 -2.86 -3.94
CA ASP A 49 10.88 -1.75 -3.26
C ASP A 49 10.28 -0.38 -3.60
N VAL A 50 9.63 -0.26 -4.77
CA VAL A 50 9.07 1.00 -5.28
C VAL A 50 7.61 0.85 -5.71
N ILE A 51 6.81 1.86 -5.39
CA ILE A 51 5.47 2.10 -5.95
C ILE A 51 5.56 3.31 -6.86
N GLU A 52 5.49 3.07 -8.17
CA GLU A 52 5.39 4.13 -9.17
C GLU A 52 3.98 4.73 -9.21
N THR A 53 3.91 6.05 -9.19
CA THR A 53 2.69 6.86 -9.20
C THR A 53 2.62 7.82 -10.40
N SER A 54 3.30 7.53 -11.50
CA SER A 54 3.18 8.29 -12.76
C SER A 54 1.86 8.01 -13.50
N GLY A 55 1.37 9.02 -14.22
CA GLY A 55 0.13 8.96 -15.02
C GLY A 55 -1.06 8.30 -14.30
N VAL A 56 -1.70 7.31 -14.96
CA VAL A 56 -2.88 6.60 -14.43
C VAL A 56 -2.58 5.87 -13.11
N ARG A 57 -1.33 5.47 -12.86
CA ARG A 57 -0.92 4.82 -11.60
C ARG A 57 -0.97 5.81 -10.43
N GLY A 58 -0.72 7.10 -10.69
CA GLY A 58 -0.87 8.18 -9.73
C GLY A 58 -2.31 8.35 -9.26
N LEU A 59 -3.25 8.41 -10.20
CA LEU A 59 -4.69 8.49 -9.88
C LEU A 59 -5.15 7.31 -9.01
N ALA A 60 -4.68 6.10 -9.31
CA ALA A 60 -4.99 4.91 -8.51
C ALA A 60 -4.41 5.01 -7.09
N TRP A 61 -3.16 5.46 -6.95
CA TRP A 61 -2.52 5.70 -5.65
C TRP A 61 -3.28 6.75 -4.84
N GLU A 62 -3.58 7.91 -5.43
CA GLU A 62 -4.32 8.97 -4.75
C GLU A 62 -5.72 8.54 -4.33
N ARG A 63 -6.42 7.77 -5.16
CA ARG A 63 -7.75 7.26 -4.83
C ARG A 63 -7.67 6.34 -3.61
N ILE A 64 -6.69 5.44 -3.58
CA ILE A 64 -6.46 4.54 -2.44
C ILE A 64 -6.09 5.34 -1.19
N LEU A 65 -5.17 6.31 -1.31
CA LEU A 65 -4.73 7.13 -0.18
C LEU A 65 -5.87 7.97 0.39
N ARG A 66 -6.66 8.64 -0.47
CA ARG A 66 -7.85 9.40 -0.06
C ARG A 66 -8.88 8.50 0.62
N ALA A 67 -9.20 7.35 0.04
CA ALA A 67 -10.13 6.40 0.64
C ALA A 67 -9.65 5.90 2.01
N THR A 68 -8.35 5.62 2.13
CA THR A 68 -7.74 5.18 3.41
C THR A 68 -7.80 6.29 4.46
N ARG A 69 -7.54 7.55 4.08
CA ARG A 69 -7.66 8.70 4.99
C ARG A 69 -9.10 8.96 5.44
N ALA A 70 -10.07 8.69 4.58
CA ALA A 70 -11.49 8.85 4.85
C ALA A 70 -12.11 7.63 5.56
N ASP A 71 -11.29 6.68 6.04
CA ASP A 71 -11.72 5.44 6.68
C ASP A 71 -12.72 4.60 5.88
N VAL A 72 -12.66 4.72 4.55
CA VAL A 72 -13.42 3.84 3.65
C VAL A 72 -12.91 2.42 3.77
N VAL A 73 -13.85 1.47 3.87
CA VAL A 73 -13.53 0.04 3.88
C VAL A 73 -13.05 -0.37 2.49
N LEU A 74 -11.74 -0.63 2.39
CA LEU A 74 -11.12 -1.14 1.17
C LEU A 74 -11.11 -2.68 1.18
N PRO A 75 -11.06 -3.33 -0.01
CA PRO A 75 -10.89 -4.78 -0.08
C PRO A 75 -9.64 -5.24 0.69
N PRO A 76 -9.70 -6.41 1.35
CA PRO A 76 -8.55 -6.95 2.06
C PRO A 76 -7.37 -7.15 1.11
N ILE A 77 -6.15 -7.12 1.64
CA ILE A 77 -4.93 -7.47 0.89
C ILE A 77 -4.78 -8.99 0.85
N GLU A 78 -4.01 -9.52 -0.09
CA GLU A 78 -3.68 -10.95 -0.12
C GLU A 78 -2.26 -11.17 0.40
N ILE A 79 -2.09 -12.14 1.31
CA ILE A 79 -0.81 -12.43 1.96
C ILE A 79 -0.55 -13.94 2.04
N THR A 80 0.72 -14.30 2.21
CA THR A 80 1.14 -15.66 2.59
C THR A 80 2.17 -15.59 3.71
N PRO A 81 2.24 -16.57 4.63
CA PRO A 81 3.34 -16.63 5.60
C PRO A 81 4.69 -16.68 4.88
N GLY A 82 5.66 -15.89 5.35
CA GLY A 82 6.98 -15.81 4.74
C GLY A 82 7.70 -14.51 5.08
N ASN A 83 8.95 -14.37 4.64
CA ASN A 83 9.80 -13.22 4.95
C ASN A 83 10.58 -12.71 3.72
N ARG A 84 10.16 -13.04 2.50
CA ARG A 84 10.75 -12.47 1.28
C ARG A 84 10.26 -11.06 1.03
N GLY A 85 11.13 -10.25 0.42
CA GLY A 85 10.87 -8.84 0.14
C GLY A 85 11.36 -7.92 1.25
N ILE A 86 10.88 -6.67 1.25
CA ILE A 86 11.30 -5.64 2.20
C ILE A 86 10.15 -5.21 3.12
N PRO A 87 10.43 -4.71 4.33
CA PRO A 87 9.40 -4.10 5.17
C PRO A 87 8.59 -3.05 4.41
N ILE A 88 7.27 -3.02 4.59
CA ILE A 88 6.42 -2.02 3.92
C ILE A 88 6.80 -0.57 4.26
N ALA A 89 7.40 -0.36 5.44
CA ALA A 89 7.96 0.93 5.85
C ALA A 89 9.02 1.43 4.86
N ASP A 90 9.84 0.52 4.32
CA ASP A 90 10.99 0.83 3.46
C ASP A 90 10.62 0.95 1.98
N VAL A 91 9.39 0.61 1.61
CA VAL A 91 8.89 0.76 0.23
C VAL A 91 8.75 2.24 -0.11
N SER A 92 9.41 2.70 -1.16
CA SER A 92 9.35 4.08 -1.62
C SER A 92 8.14 4.31 -2.52
N VAL A 93 7.55 5.50 -2.44
CA VAL A 93 6.51 5.96 -3.37
C VAL A 93 7.12 7.05 -4.22
N VAL A 94 7.20 6.84 -5.53
CA VAL A 94 7.88 7.75 -6.46
C VAL A 94 6.93 8.22 -7.54
N GLU A 95 6.87 9.54 -7.71
CA GLU A 95 6.27 10.19 -8.87
C GLU A 95 7.39 10.52 -9.86
N ASN A 96 7.11 10.43 -11.17
CA ASN A 96 8.06 10.90 -12.17
C ASN A 96 8.05 12.44 -12.15
N GLU A 97 9.22 13.08 -12.03
CA GLU A 97 9.34 14.54 -11.90
C GLU A 97 8.61 15.30 -13.03
N LEU A 98 8.55 14.74 -14.24
CA LEU A 98 7.83 15.34 -15.37
C LEU A 98 6.31 15.39 -15.17
N ASP A 99 5.74 14.42 -14.46
CA ASP A 99 4.30 14.38 -14.16
C ASP A 99 3.95 15.33 -13.00
N ALA A 100 4.82 15.44 -12.00
CA ALA A 100 4.66 16.38 -10.90
C ALA A 100 4.66 17.85 -11.40
N ILE A 101 5.56 18.17 -12.33
CA ILE A 101 5.63 19.49 -12.98
C ILE A 101 4.35 19.77 -13.79
N ARG A 102 3.88 18.81 -14.59
CA ARG A 102 2.64 18.96 -15.38
C ARG A 102 1.41 19.22 -14.50
N ARG A 103 1.31 18.53 -13.37
CA ARG A 103 0.23 18.74 -12.41
C ARG A 103 0.28 20.15 -11.81
N PHE A 104 1.46 20.59 -11.38
CA PHE A 104 1.65 21.94 -10.83
C PHE A 104 1.20 23.03 -11.80
N PHE A 105 1.49 22.89 -13.10
CA PHE A 105 1.07 23.85 -14.11
C PHE A 105 -0.43 23.81 -14.42
N ASN A 106 -1.08 22.64 -14.37
CA ASN A 106 -2.52 22.52 -14.62
C ASN A 106 -3.37 23.02 -13.44
N ASP A 107 -2.94 22.75 -12.20
CA ASP A 107 -3.65 23.18 -10.98
C ASP A 107 -3.53 24.71 -10.73
N ALA A 108 -2.59 25.39 -11.38
CA ALA A 108 -2.39 26.85 -11.28
C ALA A 108 -3.29 27.67 -12.24
N THR A 109 -4.13 27.00 -13.03
CA THR A 109 -4.97 27.64 -14.07
C THR A 109 -6.48 27.51 -13.84
N GLU A 110 -6.92 26.93 -12.73
CA GLU A 110 -8.31 26.97 -12.23
C GLU A 110 -8.47 27.95 -11.06
#